data_AF-A0A257KZA0-F1
#
_entry.id   AF-A0A257KZA0-F1
#
_cell.length_a   1.000
_cell.length_b   1.000
_cell.length_c   1.000
_cell.angle_alpha   90.00
_cell.angle_beta   90.00
_cell.angle_gamma   90.00
#
_symmetry.space_group_name_H-M   'P 1'
#
loop_
_entity.id
_entity.type
_entity.pdbx_description
1 polymer ?
#
loop_
_entity_poly.entity_id
_entity_poly.type
_entity_poly.pdbx_seq_one_letter_code
_entity_poly.pdbx_strand_id
1 'polypeptide(L)' 'MLKKYWIVLLLFGFQGFAQKSITFEDSLRGSITPERKWWDLKHYDLTFDVNPDQRFIKGL' A
#
# COMPACT_ATOMS: atom_id res chain seq x y z
N MET A 1 -16.64 -23.01 -38.43
CA MET A 1 -15.28 -22.87 -37.86
C MET A 1 -15.20 -21.83 -36.73
N LEU A 2 -16.19 -20.95 -36.57
CA LEU A 2 -16.20 -19.88 -35.54
C LEU A 2 -16.52 -20.34 -34.10
N LYS A 3 -17.30 -21.44 -33.93
CA LYS A 3 -17.69 -21.97 -32.60
C LYS A 3 -16.52 -22.43 -31.73
N LYS A 4 -15.36 -22.77 -32.33
CA LYS A 4 -14.19 -23.32 -31.60
C LYS A 4 -13.44 -22.26 -30.78
N TYR A 5 -13.51 -20.99 -31.20
CA TYR A 5 -12.83 -19.88 -30.54
C TYR A 5 -13.64 -19.26 -29.39
N TRP A 6 -14.89 -19.70 -29.21
CA TRP A 6 -15.77 -19.17 -28.17
C TRP A 6 -15.28 -19.49 -26.75
N ILE A 7 -14.64 -20.65 -26.58
CA ILE A 7 -13.98 -21.06 -25.33
C ILE A 7 -12.77 -20.15 -25.01
N VAL A 8 -12.01 -19.74 -26.03
CA VAL A 8 -10.87 -18.84 -25.85
C VAL A 8 -11.35 -17.44 -25.46
N LEU A 9 -12.46 -16.97 -26.03
CA LEU A 9 -13.09 -15.70 -25.67
C LEU A 9 -13.59 -15.70 -24.20
N LEU A 10 -14.17 -16.82 -23.76
CA LEU A 10 -14.65 -17.01 -22.38
C LEU A 10 -13.52 -17.00 -21.35
N LEU A 11 -12.37 -17.58 -21.67
CA LEU A 11 -11.19 -17.61 -20.81
C LEU A 11 -10.51 -16.24 -20.66
N PHE A 12 -10.68 -15.34 -21.64
CA PHE A 12 -10.11 -13.99 -21.61
C PHE A 12 -10.93 -13.01 -20.76
N GLY A 13 -12.25 -13.26 -20.57
CA GLY A 13 -13.15 -12.36 -19.86
C GLY A 13 -12.98 -12.31 -18.33
N PHE A 14 -12.15 -13.19 -17.75
CA PHE A 14 -12.05 -13.38 -16.29
C PHE A 14 -10.92 -12.60 -15.60
N GLN A 15 -10.17 -11.75 -16.32
CA GLN A 15 -8.96 -11.10 -15.79
C GLN A 15 -9.22 -9.83 -14.95
N GLY A 16 -10.48 -9.57 -14.54
CA GLY A 16 -10.91 -8.24 -14.07
C GLY A 16 -10.80 -7.90 -12.58
N PHE A 17 -10.35 -8.79 -11.68
CA PHE A 17 -10.59 -8.62 -10.23
C PHE A 17 -9.33 -8.47 -9.35
N ALA A 18 -8.22 -7.95 -9.89
CA ALA A 18 -6.97 -7.79 -9.12
C ALA A 18 -6.87 -6.49 -8.30
N GLN A 19 -7.79 -5.53 -8.48
CA GLN A 19 -7.70 -4.23 -7.81
C GLN A 19 -8.27 -4.30 -6.39
N LYS A 20 -7.42 -3.99 -5.40
CA LYS A 20 -7.82 -3.85 -4.00
C LYS A 20 -8.62 -2.56 -3.83
N SER A 21 -9.70 -2.59 -3.05
CA SER A 21 -10.48 -1.39 -2.72
C SER A 21 -9.59 -0.37 -2.01
N ILE A 22 -9.58 0.87 -2.49
CA ILE A 22 -8.90 1.98 -1.83
C ILE A 22 -9.58 2.23 -0.49
N THR A 23 -8.81 2.17 0.60
CA THR A 23 -9.31 2.45 1.94
C THR A 23 -9.22 3.94 2.25
N PHE A 24 -10.00 4.42 3.23
CA PHE A 24 -9.86 5.80 3.74
C PHE A 24 -8.45 6.03 4.31
N GLU A 25 -7.85 5.00 4.87
CA GLU A 25 -6.47 5.03 5.36
C GLU A 25 -5.46 5.24 4.21
N ASP A 26 -5.68 4.64 3.03
CA ASP A 26 -4.86 4.89 1.84
C ASP A 26 -4.97 6.34 1.36
N SER A 27 -6.14 6.97 1.51
CA SER A 27 -6.33 8.39 1.22
C SER A 27 -5.53 9.30 2.18
N LEU A 28 -5.44 8.93 3.46
CA LEU A 28 -4.67 9.68 4.46
C LEU A 28 -3.16 9.47 4.30
N ARG A 29 -2.74 8.26 3.91
CA ARG A 29 -1.33 7.92 3.69
C ARG A 29 -0.78 8.47 2.37
N GLY A 30 -1.64 8.84 1.43
CA GLY A 30 -1.24 9.27 0.09
C GLY A 30 -0.75 8.12 -0.79
N SER A 31 -0.52 8.39 -2.07
CA SER A 31 -0.13 7.36 -3.06
C SER A 31 1.27 6.79 -2.78
N ILE A 32 1.47 5.49 -2.99
CA ILE A 32 2.79 4.85 -2.90
C ILE A 32 3.54 5.15 -4.20
N THR A 33 4.33 6.23 -4.20
CA THR A 33 5.22 6.58 -5.31
C THR A 33 6.48 5.69 -5.29
N PRO A 34 7.25 5.59 -6.40
CA PRO A 34 8.48 4.81 -6.45
C PRO A 34 9.48 5.17 -5.33
N GLU A 35 9.48 6.43 -4.91
CA GLU A 35 10.36 6.98 -3.86
C GLU A 35 9.99 6.49 -2.45
N ARG A 36 8.76 5.99 -2.25
CA ARG A 36 8.26 5.44 -0.97
C ARG A 36 8.30 3.91 -0.94
N LYS A 37 8.43 3.26 -2.09
CA LYS A 37 8.29 1.80 -2.25
C LYS A 37 9.35 0.97 -1.50
N TRP A 38 10.46 1.57 -1.10
CA TRP A 38 11.64 0.86 -0.58
C TRP A 38 11.59 0.55 0.92
N TRP A 39 10.57 0.99 1.65
CA TRP A 39 10.33 0.57 3.03
C TRP A 39 8.83 0.44 3.33
N ASP A 40 8.36 -0.79 3.54
CA ASP A 40 7.04 -1.05 4.13
C ASP A 40 7.19 -1.08 5.65
N LEU A 41 7.27 0.10 6.25
CA LEU A 41 7.36 0.19 7.70
C LEU A 41 5.97 0.10 8.31
N LYS A 42 5.72 -1.08 8.89
CA LYS A 42 4.43 -1.45 9.48
C LYS A 42 4.27 -0.97 10.92
N HIS A 43 5.36 -0.80 11.64
CA HIS A 43 5.35 -0.40 13.04
C HIS A 43 6.64 0.35 13.40
N TYR A 44 6.49 1.42 14.17
CA TYR A 44 7.60 2.12 14.82
C TYR A 44 7.55 1.78 16.30
N ASP A 45 8.60 1.16 16.82
CA ASP A 45 8.82 1.08 18.27
C ASP A 45 9.73 2.25 18.66
N LEU A 46 9.11 3.39 18.95
CA LEU A 46 9.83 4.62 19.31
C LEU A 46 9.82 4.77 20.82
N THR A 47 10.97 4.58 21.44
CA THR A 47 11.19 4.97 22.82
C THR A 47 11.99 6.27 22.85
N PHE A 48 11.44 7.29 23.49
CA PHE A 48 12.09 8.59 23.61
C PHE A 48 11.90 9.17 25.00
N ASP A 49 12.84 10.03 25.37
CA ASP A 49 12.85 10.79 26.62
C ASP A 49 12.72 12.28 26.28
N VAL A 50 11.79 12.96 26.94
CA VAL A 50 11.49 14.38 26.70
C VAL A 50 12.07 15.18 27.86
N ASN A 51 12.95 16.13 27.56
CA ASN A 51 13.40 17.13 28.50
C ASN A 51 12.73 18.48 28.18
N PRO A 52 11.66 18.87 28.90
CA PRO A 52 10.91 20.09 28.63
C PRO A 52 11.73 21.36 28.90
N ASP A 53 12.56 21.33 29.95
CA ASP A 53 13.36 22.47 30.38
C ASP A 53 14.40 22.85 29.32
N GLN A 54 14.96 21.83 28.67
CA GLN A 54 15.91 21.99 27.56
C GLN A 54 15.23 22.05 26.19
N ARG A 55 13.90 21.86 26.12
CA ARG A 55 13.11 21.75 24.89
C ARG A 55 13.73 20.77 23.90
N PHE A 56 14.18 19.62 24.41
CA PHE A 56 14.91 18.62 23.64
C PHE A 56 14.25 17.26 23.78
N ILE A 57 14.21 16.50 22.69
CA ILE A 57 13.72 15.12 22.62
C ILE A 57 14.87 14.26 22.15
N LYS A 58 15.20 13.21 22.91
CA LYS A 58 16.19 12.20 22.51
C LYS A 58 15.52 10.83 22.36
N GLY A 59 15.89 10.10 21.32
CA GLY A 59 15.62 8.67 21.25
C GLY A 59 16.57 7.91 22.17
N LEU A 60 16.14 6.73 22.64
CA LEU A 60 17.04 5.72 23.20
C LEU A 60 17.80 4.99 22.08
#